data_AF-A0A7C9FAT9-F1
#
_entry.id   AF-A0A7C9FAT9-F1
#
_cell.length_a   1.000
_cell.length_b   1.000
_cell.length_c   1.000
_cell.angle_alpha   90.00
_cell.angle_beta   90.00
_cell.angle_gamma   90.00
#
_symmetry.space_group_name_H-M   'P 1'
#
loop_
_entity.id
_entity.type
_entity.pdbx_description
1 polymer ?
#
loop_
_entity_poly.entity_id
_entity_poly.type
_entity_poly.pdbx_seq_one_letter_code
_entity_poly.pdbx_strand_id
1 'polypeptide(L)' 'MNSSNVNQTRPRKIGYQARPNWRTCRTRFFPSLLLAGNWFAEAGFDVGQSVTVEVQSGIITIRPATS' A
#
# COMPACT_ATOMS: atom_id res chain seq x y z
N MET A 1 -3.01 63.78 -10.55
CA MET A 1 -3.45 62.59 -9.80
C MET A 1 -2.82 61.39 -10.50
N ASN A 2 -1.82 60.77 -9.87
CA ASN A 2 -0.94 59.77 -10.50
C ASN A 2 -1.49 58.36 -10.25
N SER A 3 -1.90 57.67 -11.31
CA SER A 3 -2.31 56.26 -11.24
C SER A 3 -1.08 55.35 -11.38
N SER A 4 -0.60 54.84 -10.25
CA SER A 4 0.49 53.86 -10.18
C SER A 4 0.04 52.48 -10.64
N ASN A 5 0.64 51.99 -11.72
CA ASN A 5 0.41 50.66 -12.28
C ASN A 5 1.16 49.61 -11.45
N VAL A 6 0.45 48.92 -10.56
CA VAL A 6 1.04 47.88 -9.69
C VAL A 6 1.13 46.58 -10.50
N ASN A 7 2.26 46.39 -11.17
CA ASN A 7 2.60 45.11 -11.82
C ASN A 7 2.80 44.03 -10.74
N GLN A 8 1.75 43.26 -10.46
CA GLN A 8 1.81 42.06 -9.63
C GLN A 8 2.69 41.01 -10.32
N THR A 9 3.96 40.95 -9.93
CA THR A 9 4.89 39.97 -10.48
C THR A 9 4.65 38.63 -9.78
N ARG A 10 3.96 37.71 -10.46
CA ARG A 10 3.78 36.33 -9.98
C ARG A 10 5.16 35.67 -9.83
N PRO A 11 5.48 35.07 -8.67
CA PRO A 11 6.76 34.39 -8.50
C PRO A 11 6.89 33.25 -9.53
N ARG A 12 8.02 33.21 -10.24
CA ARG A 12 8.31 32.15 -11.23
C ARG A 12 8.34 30.80 -10.51
N LYS A 13 7.70 29.78 -11.09
CA LYS A 13 7.70 28.40 -10.58
C LYS A 13 9.12 27.82 -10.70
N ILE A 14 9.84 27.66 -9.58
CA ILE A 14 11.26 27.25 -9.53
C ILE A 14 11.44 25.71 -9.56
N GLY A 15 10.39 24.95 -9.86
CA GLY A 15 10.57 23.51 -9.98
C GLY A 15 9.30 22.76 -10.32
N TYR A 16 9.45 21.75 -11.16
CA TYR A 16 8.53 20.63 -11.22
C TYR A 16 9.16 19.49 -10.45
N GLN A 17 8.78 19.33 -9.18
CA GLN A 17 9.13 18.11 -8.44
C GLN A 17 7.98 17.13 -8.65
N ALA A 18 8.21 16.10 -9.45
CA ALA A 18 7.26 15.00 -9.58
C ALA A 18 7.06 14.40 -8.17
N ARG A 19 5.83 14.45 -7.67
CA ARG A 19 5.44 13.65 -6.50
C ARG A 19 5.79 12.19 -6.81
N PRO A 20 6.30 11.40 -5.86
CA PRO A 20 6.46 9.96 -6.06
C PRO A 20 5.17 9.41 -6.64
N ASN A 21 5.25 8.91 -7.88
CA ASN A 21 4.07 8.55 -8.64
C ASN A 21 3.34 7.43 -7.86
N TRP A 22 2.10 7.68 -7.44
CA TRP A 22 1.28 6.70 -6.73
C TRP A 22 1.10 5.41 -7.53
N ARG A 23 1.23 5.46 -8.87
CA ARG A 23 1.25 4.29 -9.75
C ARG A 23 2.54 3.47 -9.62
N THR A 24 3.68 4.12 -9.31
CA THR A 24 4.95 3.44 -9.03
C THR A 24 4.94 2.71 -7.68
N CYS A 25 4.12 3.15 -6.73
CA CYS A 25 3.85 2.38 -5.51
C CYS A 25 3.06 1.08 -5.76
N ARG A 26 2.29 1.01 -6.86
CA ARG A 26 1.52 -0.19 -7.25
C ARG A 26 2.26 -1.14 -8.21
N THR A 27 3.38 -0.73 -8.80
CA THR A 27 4.18 -1.60 -9.70
C THR A 27 5.11 -2.56 -8.98
N ARG A 28 5.02 -2.68 -7.65
CA ARG A 28 5.65 -3.80 -6.95
C ARG A 28 4.72 -5.01 -7.06
N PHE A 29 4.94 -5.82 -8.09
CA PHE A 29 4.34 -7.14 -8.22
C PHE A 29 4.94 -8.05 -7.15
N PHE A 30 4.39 -7.97 -5.95
CA PHE A 30 4.64 -8.98 -4.92
C PHE A 30 3.72 -10.18 -5.20
N PRO A 31 4.19 -11.40 -5.00
CA PRO A 31 3.31 -12.57 -5.04
C PRO A 31 2.21 -12.39 -3.98
N SER A 32 0.95 -12.48 -4.41
CA SER A 32 -0.22 -12.39 -3.54
C SER A 32 -1.06 -13.65 -3.72
N LEU A 33 -1.43 -14.27 -2.60
CA LEU A 33 -2.38 -15.38 -2.58
C LEU A 33 -3.70 -14.87 -1.99
N LEU A 34 -4.78 -15.01 -2.76
CA LEU A 34 -6.13 -14.77 -2.26
C LEU A 34 -6.74 -16.12 -1.88
N LEU A 35 -6.98 -16.32 -0.59
CA LEU A 35 -7.71 -17.48 -0.08
C LEU A 35 -9.20 -17.10 -0.02
N ALA A 36 -10.00 -17.66 -0.92
CA ALA A 36 -11.42 -17.35 -1.06
C ALA A 36 -12.31 -18.45 -0.45
N GLY A 37 -13.52 -18.07 -0.05
CA GLY A 37 -14.49 -18.98 0.57
C GLY A 37 -14.21 -19.25 2.04
N ASN A 38 -14.65 -20.41 2.53
CA ASN A 38 -14.68 -20.72 3.97
C ASN A 38 -13.45 -21.51 4.44
N TRP A 39 -12.36 -21.55 3.66
CA TRP A 39 -11.21 -22.43 3.91
C TRP A 39 -10.61 -22.24 5.31
N PHE A 40 -10.52 -20.99 5.78
CA PHE A 40 -10.06 -20.69 7.14
C PHE A 40 -11.04 -21.19 8.20
N ALA A 41 -12.34 -20.93 8.02
CA ALA A 41 -13.35 -21.39 8.96
C ALA A 41 -13.44 -22.92 9.01
N GLU A 42 -13.35 -23.59 7.86
CA GLU A 42 -13.31 -25.06 7.74
C GLU A 42 -12.03 -25.65 8.36
N ALA A 43 -10.92 -24.93 8.30
CA ALA A 43 -9.69 -25.28 9.00
C ALA A 43 -9.70 -24.92 10.50
N GLY A 44 -10.79 -24.36 11.02
CA GLY A 44 -10.98 -24.04 12.44
C GLY A 44 -10.37 -22.71 12.89
N PHE A 45 -10.13 -21.78 11.96
CA PHE A 45 -9.68 -20.44 12.28
C PHE A 45 -10.85 -19.47 12.44
N ASP A 46 -10.71 -18.55 13.41
CA ASP A 46 -11.67 -17.48 13.67
C ASP A 46 -11.30 -16.18 12.94
N VAL A 47 -12.31 -15.39 12.59
CA VAL A 47 -12.09 -14.06 12.01
C VAL A 47 -11.40 -13.16 13.03
N GLY A 48 -10.29 -12.55 12.63
CA GLY A 48 -9.48 -11.71 13.52
C GLY A 48 -8.47 -12.48 14.37
N GLN A 49 -8.41 -13.80 14.26
CA GLN A 49 -7.39 -14.61 14.90
C GLN A 49 -5.99 -14.29 14.33
N SER A 50 -5.01 -14.15 15.21
CA SER A 50 -3.61 -14.03 14.80
C SER A 50 -3.06 -15.38 14.34
N VAL A 51 -2.32 -15.37 13.24
CA VAL A 51 -1.75 -16.59 12.65
C VAL A 51 -0.26 -16.39 12.36
N THR A 52 0.48 -17.50 12.41
CA THR A 52 1.87 -17.60 11.98
C THR A 52 1.90 -18.23 10.59
N VAL A 53 2.71 -17.66 9.69
CA VAL A 53 2.91 -18.18 8.34
C VAL A 53 4.36 -18.63 8.19
N GLU A 54 4.55 -19.89 7.87
CA GLU A 54 5.87 -20.49 7.63
C GLU A 54 5.97 -20.99 6.18
N VAL A 55 7.16 -20.86 5.59
CA VAL A 55 7.46 -21.42 4.26
C VAL A 55 8.57 -22.45 4.41
N GLN A 56 8.26 -23.71 4.14
CA GLN A 56 9.23 -24.81 4.18
C GLN A 56 9.03 -25.72 2.98
N SER A 57 10.12 -26.08 2.29
CA SER A 57 10.10 -27.05 1.18
C SER A 57 9.06 -26.76 0.09
N GLY A 58 8.81 -25.48 -0.23
CA GLY A 58 7.83 -25.07 -1.23
C GLY A 58 6.37 -25.08 -0.75
N ILE A 59 6.13 -25.31 0.54
CA ILE A 59 4.81 -25.35 1.15
C ILE A 59 4.63 -24.12 2.06
N ILE A 60 3.50 -23.44 1.91
CA ILE A 60 3.05 -22.39 2.83
C ILE A 60 2.19 -23.05 3.90
N THR A 61 2.62 -22.99 5.15
CA THR A 61 1.87 -23.50 6.29
C THR A 61 1.37 -22.34 7.13
N ILE A 62 0.06 -22.31 7.39
CA ILE A 62 -0.61 -21.32 8.24
C ILE A 62 -0.99 -22.02 9.54
N ARG A 63 -0.57 -21.47 10.67
CA ARG A 63 -0.84 -22.01 12.02
C ARG A 63 -1.45 -20.93 12.91
N PRO A 64 -2.26 -21.30 13.92
CA PRO A 64 -2.62 -20.37 14.98
C PRO A 64 -1.37 -19.77 15.62
N ALA A 65 -1.40 -18.47 15.92
CA ALA A 65 -0.30 -17.84 16.64
C ALA A 65 -0.29 -18.38 18.09
N THR A 66 0.78 -19.09 18.45
CA THR A 66 1.01 -19.49 19.85
C THR A 66 1.36 -18.22 20.63
N SER A 67 0.54 -17.88 21.63
CA SER A 67 0.87 -16.84 22.62
C SER A 67 1.94 -17.33 23.59
#